data_AF-A0A955B7B6-F1
#
_entry.id   AF-A0A955B7B6-F1
#
_cell.length_a   1.000
_cell.length_b   1.000
_cell.length_c   1.000
_cell.angle_alpha   90.00
_cell.angle_beta   90.00
_cell.angle_gamma   90.00
#
_symmetry.space_group_name_H-M   'P 1'
#
loop_
_entity.id
_entity.type
_entity.pdbx_description
1 polymer ?
#
loop_
_entity_poly.entity_id
_entity_poly.type
_entity_poly.pdbx_seq_one_letter_code
_entity_poly.pdbx_strand_id
1 'polypeptide(L)'
;MPQFAAEANAIRYQDNVEFLGICLDNDRKAISKIMKKNKVDWPQIVSEGSSGWKSSLAKQLKISSVPMTFLIGPDGRVVATDISLQSVHQIVSDWN
;
A
#
# COMPACT_ATOMS: atom_id res chain seq x y z
N MET A 1 -1.31 -11.76 4.54
CA MET A 1 -0.18 -11.56 5.46
C MET A 1 -0.70 -10.82 6.70
N PRO A 2 -1.15 -11.53 7.74
CA PRO A 2 -1.71 -10.89 8.94
C PRO A 2 -0.70 -10.00 9.68
N GLN A 3 0.58 -10.38 9.67
CA GLN A 3 1.65 -9.63 10.34
C GLN A 3 1.85 -8.24 9.73
N PHE A 4 1.90 -8.14 8.40
CA PHE A 4 2.02 -6.85 7.70
C PHE A 4 0.87 -5.91 8.06
N ALA A 5 -0.36 -6.41 8.16
CA ALA A 5 -1.51 -5.58 8.49
C ALA A 5 -1.49 -5.08 9.93
N ALA A 6 -1.08 -5.92 10.87
CA ALA A 6 -0.92 -5.50 12.26
C ALA A 6 0.17 -4.41 12.39
N GLU A 7 1.29 -4.57 11.69
CA GLU A 7 2.41 -3.62 11.73
C GLU A 7 2.06 -2.29 11.05
N ALA A 8 1.46 -2.32 9.86
CA ALA A 8 1.00 -1.12 9.17
C ALA A 8 -0.04 -0.35 10.01
N ASN A 9 -0.94 -1.05 10.68
CA ASN A 9 -1.91 -0.42 11.59
C ASN A 9 -1.25 0.19 12.82
N ALA A 10 -0.26 -0.49 13.42
CA ALA A 10 0.49 0.08 14.53
C ALA A 10 1.15 1.41 14.15
N ILE A 11 1.81 1.47 12.99
CA ILE A 11 2.42 2.69 12.45
C ILE A 11 1.37 3.76 12.20
N ARG A 12 0.26 3.43 11.53
CA ARG A 12 -0.85 4.36 11.27
C ARG A 12 -1.43 4.98 12.55
N TYR A 13 -1.45 4.26 13.67
CA TYR A 13 -1.96 4.77 14.94
C TYR A 13 -0.92 5.56 15.75
N GLN A 14 0.38 5.39 15.47
CA GLN A 14 1.47 6.06 16.19
C GLN A 14 1.99 7.30 15.47
N ASP A 15 1.94 7.29 14.14
CA ASP A 15 2.53 8.32 13.28
C ASP A 15 1.46 9.02 12.41
N ASN A 16 1.81 10.18 11.88
CA ASN A 16 0.95 10.93 10.97
C ASN A 16 1.04 10.41 9.52
N VAL A 17 0.66 9.15 9.31
CA VAL A 17 0.70 8.47 8.01
C VAL A 17 -0.57 7.66 7.75
N GLU A 18 -0.97 7.61 6.48
CA GLU A 18 -2.11 6.83 6.01
C GLU A 18 -1.69 5.82 4.94
N PHE A 19 -2.31 4.65 4.96
CA PHE A 19 -2.01 3.57 4.01
C PHE A 19 -3.12 3.46 2.96
N LEU A 20 -2.71 3.28 1.70
CA LEU A 20 -3.60 3.00 0.58
C LEU A 20 -3.06 1.78 -0.17
N GLY A 21 -3.85 0.70 -0.22
CA GLY A 21 -3.48 -0.47 -1.00
C GLY A 21 -3.92 -0.33 -2.46
N ILE A 22 -3.03 -0.68 -3.39
CA ILE A 22 -3.36 -0.83 -4.80
C ILE A 22 -3.33 -2.33 -5.13
N CYS A 23 -4.51 -2.89 -5.39
CA CYS A 23 -4.64 -4.28 -5.80
C CYS A 23 -4.68 -4.38 -7.32
N LEU A 24 -3.71 -5.10 -7.90
CA LEU A 24 -3.63 -5.31 -9.34
C LEU A 24 -4.53 -6.46 -9.83
N ASP A 25 -5.14 -7.22 -8.94
CA ASP A 25 -6.17 -8.20 -9.30
C ASP A 25 -7.51 -7.51 -9.65
N ASN A 26 -8.45 -8.27 -10.21
CA ASN A 26 -9.78 -7.76 -10.58
C ASN A 26 -10.95 -8.54 -9.94
N ASP A 27 -10.68 -9.61 -9.18
CA ASP A 27 -11.74 -10.33 -8.45
C ASP A 27 -12.02 -9.65 -7.10
N ARG A 28 -13.00 -8.75 -7.10
CA ARG A 28 -13.43 -8.02 -5.90
C ARG A 28 -13.89 -8.96 -4.77
N LYS A 29 -14.46 -10.14 -5.07
CA LYS A 29 -14.89 -11.09 -4.03
C LYS A 29 -13.69 -11.73 -3.35
N ALA A 30 -12.71 -12.18 -4.14
CA ALA A 30 -11.46 -12.74 -3.61
C ALA A 30 -10.71 -11.69 -2.77
N ILE A 31 -10.58 -10.45 -3.27
CA ILE A 31 -9.94 -9.34 -2.58
C ILE A 31 -10.65 -9.06 -1.25
N SER A 32 -11.97 -8.87 -1.25
CA SER A 32 -12.74 -8.61 -0.03
C SER A 32 -12.55 -9.70 1.03
N LYS A 33 -12.52 -10.98 0.61
CA LYS A 33 -12.28 -12.11 1.51
C LYS A 33 -10.87 -12.06 2.10
N ILE A 34 -9.85 -11.74 1.30
CA ILE A 34 -8.46 -11.62 1.74
C ILE A 34 -8.29 -10.45 2.71
N MET A 35 -8.86 -9.28 2.43
CA MET A 35 -8.77 -8.11 3.31
C MET A 35 -9.41 -8.40 4.67
N LYS A 36 -10.63 -8.97 4.69
CA LYS A 36 -11.29 -9.40 5.93
C LYS A 36 -10.47 -10.42 6.70
N LYS A 37 -9.94 -11.45 6.03
CA LYS A 37 -9.13 -12.50 6.65
C LYS A 37 -7.85 -11.94 7.30
N ASN A 38 -7.23 -10.95 6.67
CA ASN A 38 -5.97 -10.37 7.15
C ASN A 38 -6.16 -9.13 8.03
N LYS A 39 -7.40 -8.73 8.34
CA LYS A 39 -7.71 -7.53 9.13
C LYS A 39 -7.10 -6.25 8.55
N VAL A 40 -7.11 -6.15 7.22
CA VAL A 40 -6.72 -4.92 6.51
C VAL A 40 -7.94 -3.98 6.52
N ASP A 41 -7.84 -2.87 7.24
CA ASP A 41 -8.90 -1.89 7.46
C ASP A 41 -8.68 -0.57 6.70
N TRP A 42 -7.51 -0.36 6.11
CA TRP A 42 -7.25 0.79 5.26
C TRP A 42 -7.78 0.62 3.82
N PRO A 43 -8.05 1.73 3.09
CA PRO A 43 -8.66 1.68 1.77
C PRO A 43 -7.84 0.89 0.74
N GLN A 44 -8.57 0.25 -0.19
CA GLN A 44 -8.00 -0.52 -1.30
C GLN A 44 -8.58 -0.03 -2.62
N ILE A 45 -7.72 0.39 -3.55
CA ILE A 45 -8.09 0.63 -4.94
C ILE A 45 -7.82 -0.66 -5.70
N VAL A 46 -8.82 -1.15 -6.43
CA VAL A 46 -8.73 -2.38 -7.23
C VAL A 46 -8.65 -1.99 -8.70
N SER A 47 -7.74 -2.61 -9.45
CA SER A 47 -7.60 -2.35 -10.88
C SER A 47 -8.91 -2.62 -11.63
N GLU A 48 -9.31 -1.68 -12.48
CA GLU A 48 -10.47 -1.81 -13.35
C GLU A 48 -10.03 -2.16 -14.77
N GLY A 49 -10.66 -3.16 -15.38
CA GLY A 49 -10.32 -3.65 -16.71
C GLY A 49 -9.11 -4.59 -16.71
N SER A 50 -7.93 -4.09 -17.08
CA SER A 50 -6.71 -4.90 -17.16
C SER A 50 -6.12 -5.15 -15.77
N SER A 51 -5.82 -6.41 -15.46
CA SER A 51 -5.20 -6.83 -14.20
C SER A 51 -3.70 -7.10 -14.33
N GLY A 52 -3.04 -7.26 -13.19
CA GLY A 52 -1.60 -7.50 -13.06
C GLY A 52 -0.77 -6.38 -13.67
N TRP A 53 0.35 -6.75 -14.28
CA TRP A 53 1.30 -5.83 -14.93
C TRP A 53 0.75 -5.13 -16.17
N LYS A 54 -0.42 -5.54 -16.66
CA LYS A 54 -1.06 -4.89 -17.82
C LYS A 54 -1.92 -3.69 -17.43
N SER A 55 -2.23 -3.51 -16.14
CA SER A 55 -3.00 -2.37 -15.65
C SER A 55 -2.32 -1.03 -16.00
N SER A 56 -3.13 0.01 -16.22
CA SER A 56 -2.61 1.35 -16.56
C SER A 56 -1.66 1.86 -15.48
N LEU A 57 -2.02 1.67 -14.22
CA LEU A 57 -1.23 2.12 -13.07
C LEU A 57 0.11 1.36 -12.96
N ALA A 58 0.11 0.03 -13.13
CA ALA A 58 1.36 -0.74 -13.12
C ALA A 58 2.32 -0.28 -14.23
N LYS A 59 1.81 0.06 -15.42
CA LYS A 59 2.63 0.58 -16.53
C LYS A 59 3.18 1.98 -16.22
N GLN A 60 2.34 2.88 -15.73
CA GLN A 60 2.73 4.26 -15.42
C GLN A 60 3.81 4.31 -14.34
N LEU A 61 3.66 3.50 -13.28
CA LEU A 61 4.62 3.41 -12.18
C LEU A 61 5.74 2.40 -12.44
N LYS A 62 5.79 1.78 -13.62
CA LYS A 62 6.77 0.75 -14.02
C LYS A 62 6.90 -0.39 -13.01
N ILE A 63 5.77 -0.82 -12.43
CA ILE A 63 5.73 -1.91 -11.46
C ILE A 63 6.02 -3.24 -12.17
N SER A 64 7.08 -3.93 -11.75
CA SER A 64 7.46 -5.26 -12.23
C SER A 64 7.35 -6.37 -11.19
N SER A 65 7.14 -6.01 -9.92
CA SER A 65 7.03 -6.95 -8.79
C SER A 65 6.09 -6.39 -7.72
N VAL A 66 5.49 -7.30 -6.94
CA VAL A 66 4.69 -6.98 -5.75
C VAL A 66 5.18 -7.83 -4.58
N PRO A 67 5.12 -7.32 -3.34
CA PRO A 67 4.67 -5.97 -2.97
C PRO A 67 5.64 -4.87 -3.45
N MET A 68 5.12 -3.66 -3.63
CA MET A 68 5.91 -2.45 -3.88
C MET A 68 5.28 -1.30 -3.10
N THR A 69 6.10 -0.52 -2.40
CA THR A 69 5.64 0.59 -1.55
C THR A 69 6.05 1.93 -2.15
N PHE A 70 5.23 2.95 -1.90
CA PHE A 70 5.52 4.35 -2.24
C PHE A 70 5.20 5.18 -1.00
N LEU A 71 6.19 5.92 -0.51
CA LEU A 71 5.97 6.95 0.51
C LEU A 71 5.79 8.28 -0.21
N ILE A 72 4.63 8.88 -0.05
CA ILE A 72 4.26 10.16 -0.62
C ILE A 72 4.28 11.20 0.49
N GLY A 73 5.00 12.30 0.26
CA GLY A 73 5.08 13.41 1.20
C GLY A 73 3.80 14.25 1.21
N PRO A 74 3.61 15.13 2.22
CA PRO A 74 2.45 16.02 2.31
C PRO A 74 2.30 16.97 1.10
N ASP A 75 3.38 17.22 0.37
CA ASP A 75 3.41 18.02 -0.86
C ASP A 75 3.01 17.23 -2.12
N GLY A 76 2.65 15.95 -1.97
CA GLY A 76 2.26 15.06 -3.05
C GLY A 76 3.42 14.46 -3.84
N ARG A 77 4.68 14.63 -3.39
CA ARG A 77 5.86 14.10 -4.08
C ARG A 77 6.27 12.73 -3.51
N VAL A 78 6.85 11.89 -4.35
CA VAL A 78 7.44 10.62 -3.91
C VAL A 78 8.69 10.92 -3.09
N VAL A 79 8.69 10.49 -1.83
CA VAL A 79 9.83 10.59 -0.91
C VAL A 79 10.71 9.34 -1.01
N ALA A 80 10.09 8.17 -1.08
CA ALA A 80 10.78 6.89 -1.18
C ALA A 80 9.93 5.84 -1.89
N THR A 81 10.59 4.83 -2.45
CA THR A 81 9.95 3.69 -3.12
C THR A 81 10.60 2.39 -2.67
N ASP A 82 9.82 1.32 -2.59
CA ASP A 82 10.27 -0.03 -2.22
C ASP A 82 11.01 -0.08 -0.87
N ILE A 83 10.41 0.58 0.12
CA ILE A 83 10.90 0.62 1.50
C ILE A 83 10.04 -0.24 2.42
N SER A 84 10.66 -0.71 3.52
CA SER A 84 9.98 -1.48 4.57
C SER A 84 9.07 -0.59 5.43
N LEU A 85 8.16 -1.22 6.17
CA LEU A 85 7.32 -0.51 7.16
C LEU A 85 8.15 0.17 8.26
N GLN A 86 9.24 -0.46 8.69
CA GLN A 86 10.18 0.17 9.64
C GLN A 86 10.79 1.45 9.08
N SER A 87 11.17 1.46 7.80
CA SER A 87 11.67 2.68 7.15
C SER A 87 10.58 3.75 7.01
N VAL A 88 9.32 3.37 6.78
CA VAL A 88 8.19 4.31 6.80
C VAL A 88 8.08 4.98 8.16
N HIS A 89 8.04 4.19 9.24
CA HIS A 89 7.98 4.70 10.61
C HIS A 89 9.11 5.72 10.87
N GLN A 90 10.36 5.34 10.60
CA GLN A 90 11.51 6.23 10.83
C GLN A 90 11.37 7.57 10.08
N ILE A 91 11.06 7.52 8.78
CA ILE A 91 10.96 8.74 7.96
C ILE A 91 9.82 9.64 8.44
N VAL A 92 8.66 9.06 8.78
CA VAL A 92 7.49 9.84 9.20
C VAL A 92 7.68 10.39 10.61
N SER A 93 8.30 9.65 11.53
CA SER A 93 8.59 10.15 12.87
C SER A 93 9.54 11.35 12.84
N ASP A 94 10.48 11.40 11.88
CA ASP A 94 11.40 12.51 11.66
C ASP A 94 10.73 13.80 11.11
N TRP A 95 9.45 13.74 10.71
CA TRP A 95 8.69 14.92 10.25
C TRP A 95 8.07 15.74 11.38
N ASN A 96 8.13 15.26 12.63
CA ASN A 96 7.69 15.98 13.83
C ASN A 96 8.83 16.81 14.44
#